data_AF-A0A484ZXV9-F1
#
_entry.id   AF-A0A484ZXV9-F1
#
_cell.length_a   1.000
_cell.length_b   1.000
_cell.length_c   1.000
_cell.angle_alpha   90.00
_cell.angle_beta   90.00
_cell.angle_gamma   90.00
#
_symmetry.space_group_name_H-M   'P 1'
#
loop_
_entity.id
_entity.type
_entity.pdbx_description
1 polymer ?
#
loop_
_entity_poly.entity_id
_entity_poly.type
_entity_poly.pdbx_seq_one_letter_code
_entity_poly.pdbx_strand_id
1 'polypeptide(L)' 'MKDIAYYAPWGNMVIYRQNFEYSRGLVKLGSIDYGMDILDISGPIQVIIEAVDEQPQ' A
#
# COMPACT_ATOMS: atom_id res chain seq x y z
N MET A 1 2.94 -11.38 0.52
CA MET A 1 3.10 -10.37 -0.55
C MET A 1 2.97 -8.99 0.07
N LYS A 2 3.63 -7.96 -0.50
CA LYS A 2 3.59 -6.56 -0.04
C LYS A 2 2.75 -5.75 -1.01
N ASP A 3 1.45 -5.97 -1.03
CA ASP A 3 0.56 -5.42 -2.07
C ASP A 3 -0.09 -4.12 -1.60
N ILE A 4 -0.25 -3.17 -2.52
CA ILE A 4 -1.06 -1.97 -2.33
C ILE A 4 -2.39 -2.18 -3.07
N ALA A 5 -3.49 -1.84 -2.42
CA ALA A 5 -4.83 -1.93 -2.98
C ALA A 5 -5.66 -0.69 -2.69
N TYR A 6 -6.67 -0.48 -3.53
CA TYR A 6 -7.72 0.50 -3.34
C TYR A 6 -8.99 -0.20 -2.86
N TYR A 7 -9.59 0.33 -1.80
CA TYR A 7 -10.88 -0.12 -1.30
C TYR A 7 -11.99 0.80 -1.82
N ALA A 8 -12.67 0.34 -2.88
CA ALA A 8 -13.68 1.11 -3.61
C ALA A 8 -14.85 1.61 -2.76
N PRO A 9 -15.36 0.89 -1.74
CA PRO A 9 -16.53 1.36 -0.98
C PRO A 9 -16.31 2.65 -0.18
N TRP A 10 -15.07 2.98 0.21
CA TRP A 10 -14.77 4.18 1.02
C TRP A 10 -13.69 5.09 0.44
N GLY A 11 -13.05 4.68 -0.65
CA GLY A 11 -11.96 5.46 -1.24
C GLY A 11 -10.64 5.38 -0.47
N ASN A 12 -10.49 4.40 0.41
CA ASN A 12 -9.28 4.23 1.22
C ASN A 12 -8.21 3.44 0.47
N MET A 13 -6.94 3.77 0.74
CA MET A 13 -5.80 2.96 0.33
C MET A 13 -5.46 1.94 1.42
N VAL A 14 -5.12 0.72 0.99
CA VAL A 14 -4.81 -0.40 1.87
C VAL A 14 -3.46 -0.99 1.49
N ILE A 15 -2.62 -1.30 2.48
CA ILE A 15 -1.34 -1.98 2.29
C ILE A 15 -1.38 -3.31 3.03
N TYR A 16 -1.10 -4.41 2.32
CA TYR A 16 -1.04 -5.75 2.88
C TYR A 16 0.40 -6.13 3.26
N ARG A 17 0.60 -6.52 4.53
CA ARG A 17 1.90 -7.06 5.01
C ARG A 17 2.00 -8.58 4.86
N GLN A 18 0.87 -9.28 4.74
CA GLN A 18 0.79 -10.74 4.64
C GLN A 18 -0.30 -11.14 3.63
N ASN A 19 -0.38 -12.43 3.32
CA ASN A 19 -1.42 -12.97 2.44
C ASN A 19 -2.78 -12.83 3.16
N PHE A 20 -3.63 -11.95 2.67
CA PHE A 20 -5.01 -11.82 3.12
C PHE A 20 -5.96 -12.27 2.01
N GLU A 21 -7.11 -12.82 2.37
CA GLU A 21 -8.12 -13.19 1.38
C GLU A 21 -8.72 -11.92 0.77
N TYR A 22 -8.62 -11.79 -0.56
CA TYR A 22 -9.18 -10.67 -1.30
C TYR A 22 -10.69 -10.58 -1.06
N SER A 23 -11.12 -9.52 -0.39
CA SER A 23 -12.54 -9.18 -0.20
C SER A 23 -13.12 -8.47 -1.44
N ARG A 24 -14.44 -8.59 -1.63
CA ARG A 24 -15.18 -7.87 -2.68
C ARG A 24 -15.02 -6.36 -2.50
N GLY A 25 -14.54 -5.68 -3.54
CA GLY A 25 -14.31 -4.23 -3.54
C GLY A 25 -12.86 -3.79 -3.39
N LEU A 26 -11.92 -4.73 -3.26
CA LEU A 26 -10.49 -4.46 -3.28
C LEU A 26 -9.93 -4.60 -4.69
N VAL A 27 -9.29 -3.54 -5.17
CA VAL A 27 -8.59 -3.50 -6.45
C VAL A 27 -7.11 -3.41 -6.18
N LYS A 28 -6.34 -4.43 -6.57
CA LYS A 28 -4.86 -4.40 -6.46
C LYS A 28 -4.31 -3.30 -7.38
N LEU A 29 -3.54 -2.38 -6.81
CA LEU A 29 -2.87 -1.30 -7.53
C LEU A 29 -1.44 -1.66 -7.90
N GLY A 30 -0.76 -2.47 -7.08
CA GLY A 30 0.63 -2.83 -7.30
C GLY A 30 1.26 -3.54 -6.10
N SER A 31 2.59 -3.51 -6.05
CA SER A 31 3.39 -4.05 -4.95
C SER A 31 4.46 -3.06 -4.49
N ILE A 32 4.92 -3.22 -3.26
CA ILE A 32 6.02 -2.47 -2.67
C ILE A 32 7.29 -3.28 -2.83
N ASP A 33 8.27 -2.70 -3.51
CA ASP A 33 9.55 -3.35 -3.78
C ASP A 33 10.48 -3.30 -2.56
N TYR A 34 10.55 -2.18 -1.84
CA TYR A 34 11.44 -1.95 -0.69
C TYR A 34 10.83 -0.99 0.36
N GLY A 35 11.42 -0.94 1.57
CA GLY A 35 11.06 0.07 2.60
C GLY A 35 9.76 -0.20 3.39
N MET A 36 9.30 -1.45 3.48
CA MET A 36 8.08 -1.76 4.23
C MET A 36 8.25 -1.67 5.75
N ASP A 37 9.48 -1.88 6.21
CA ASP A 37 9.95 -1.82 7.59
C ASP A 37 9.81 -0.41 8.19
N ILE A 38 9.85 0.64 7.37
CA ILE A 38 9.65 2.03 7.81
C ILE A 38 8.23 2.22 8.38
N LEU A 39 7.29 1.37 8.01
CA LEU A 39 5.92 1.38 8.52
C LEU A 39 5.76 0.55 9.80
N ASP A 40 6.80 -0.11 10.33
CA ASP A 40 6.78 -0.84 11.61
C ASP A 40 6.79 0.12 12.82
N ILE A 41 5.90 1.11 12.79
CA ILE A 41 5.70 2.13 13.82
C ILE A 41 4.29 1.97 14.39
N SER A 42 4.18 2.05 15.71
CA SER A 42 2.88 2.01 16.39
C SER A 42 2.21 3.38 16.39
N GLY A 43 0.90 3.40 16.17
CA GLY A 43 0.08 4.61 16.21
C GLY A 43 -0.09 5.30 14.86
N PRO A 44 -0.82 6.42 14.82
CA PRO A 44 -1.02 7.18 13.59
C PRO A 44 0.30 7.76 13.09
N ILE A 45 0.59 7.57 11.80
CA ILE A 45 1.72 8.20 11.12
C ILE A 45 1.20 9.05 9.97
N GLN A 46 1.85 10.18 9.75
CA GLN A 46 1.61 10.98 8.56
C GLN A 46 2.40 10.38 7.40
N VAL A 47 1.75 10.17 6.26
CA VAL A 47 2.34 9.60 5.05
C VAL A 47 2.13 10.56 3.90
N ILE A 48 3.14 10.75 3.06
CA ILE A 48 3.06 11.47 1.79
C ILE A 48 3.21 10.43 0.69
N ILE A 49 2.30 10.48 -0.28
CA ILE A 49 2.35 9.64 -1.49
C ILE A 49 2.55 10.59 -2.65
N GLU A 50 3.63 10.38 -3.39
CA GLU A 50 3.98 11.16 -4.56
C GLU A 50 4.26 10.24 -5.75
N ALA A 51 3.96 10.72 -6.95
CA ALA A 51 4.43 10.07 -8.16
C ALA A 51 5.93 10.32 -8.28
N VAL A 52 6.70 9.28 -8.62
CA VAL A 52 8.12 9.43 -8.89
C VAL A 52 8.30 9.99 -10.31
N ASP A 53 9.08 11.06 -10.44
CA ASP A 53 9.50 11.61 -11.73
C ASP A 53 10.64 10.74 -12.28
N GLU A 54 10.27 9.64 -12.96
CA GLU A 54 11.14 8.59 -13.53
C GLU A 54 11.99 7.79 -12.52
N GLN A 55 12.09 6.48 -12.75
CA GLN A 55 12.94 5.59 -11.94
C GLN A 55 14.42 5.85 -12.29
N PRO A 56 15.33 6.08 -11.31
CA PRO A 56 16.76 6.02 -11.59
C PRO A 56 17.11 4.63 -12.14
N GLN A 57 17.80 4.59 -13.27
CA GLN A 57 18.31 3.38 -13.93
C GLN A 57 19.26 2.59 -13.03
#